data_AF-A0A074YD14-F1
#
_entry.id   AF-A0A074YD14-F1
#
_cell.length_a   1.000
_cell.length_b   1.000
_cell.length_c   1.000
_cell.angle_alpha   90.00
_cell.angle_beta   90.00
_cell.angle_gamma   90.00
#
_symmetry.space_group_name_H-M   'P 1'
#
loop_
_entity.id
_entity.type
_entity.pdbx_description
1 polymer ?
#
loop_
_entity_poly.entity_id
_entity_poly.type
_entity_poly.pdbx_seq_one_letter_code
_entity_poly.pdbx_strand_id
1 'polypeptide(L)'
;MKRDLVDKPPSNKRRKLTEDIPSESQSPAQSRLSESAKADLIQWLDQADKKDGPIFTVVVPPITKNAKSHPDVVERPLTLNDRNYLEARWTITPMEKWLSMTKYKKFTVGNQTHSCGDCVLVKPGNESDRDWKAQVHEVRAADEHHVFLRCTWLENPEELPAKVRSTPPYHGRFELVPGNKMDIIDALTVNGPLKVVYWDEANDNEDAEMPAPGDHYWRQTYNYYTNVLSPLRLICRCKRPQHPDQVIIKCNNQACGIWLHASCLAQNAIESKQRNGSSAKIGKRARKSINKPNGIEYAVDDDGTCAEDETTKAEVLAPESGAPELLITDKKTGEETKEAIPCLLCKKLLD
;
A
#
# COMPACT_ATOMS: atom_id res chain seq x y z
N MET A 1 -24.16 -7.90 -55.40
CA MET A 1 -25.11 -6.87 -54.91
C MET A 1 -26.20 -7.59 -54.12
N LYS A 2 -26.63 -7.02 -52.97
CA LYS A 2 -27.40 -7.60 -51.83
C LYS A 2 -26.46 -8.07 -50.72
N ARG A 3 -25.95 -7.19 -49.83
CA ARG A 3 -26.56 -6.47 -48.67
C ARG A 3 -26.99 -7.43 -47.55
N ASP A 4 -26.06 -7.63 -46.63
CA ASP A 4 -26.24 -8.15 -45.29
C ASP A 4 -27.04 -7.16 -44.42
N LEU A 5 -27.96 -7.68 -43.61
CA LEU A 5 -28.66 -6.94 -42.55
C LEU A 5 -28.51 -7.71 -41.23
N VAL A 6 -27.54 -7.24 -40.45
CA VAL A 6 -27.57 -6.95 -38.99
C VAL A 6 -28.45 -7.84 -38.10
N ASP A 7 -27.81 -8.78 -37.41
CA ASP A 7 -28.33 -9.36 -36.16
C ASP A 7 -28.04 -8.42 -34.97
N LYS A 8 -29.08 -8.16 -34.16
CA LYS A 8 -29.00 -7.40 -32.90
C LYS A 8 -28.32 -8.23 -31.80
N PRO A 9 -27.52 -7.63 -30.90
CA PRO A 9 -26.99 -8.34 -29.74
C PRO A 9 -28.11 -8.66 -28.72
N PRO A 10 -28.04 -9.81 -28.03
CA PRO A 10 -29.09 -10.24 -27.12
C PRO A 10 -29.10 -9.38 -25.84
N SER A 11 -30.29 -8.90 -25.47
CA SER A 11 -30.51 -8.22 -24.19
C SER A 11 -30.28 -9.21 -23.04
N ASN A 12 -29.30 -8.95 -22.17
CA ASN A 12 -29.12 -9.69 -20.93
C ASN A 12 -30.26 -9.36 -19.96
N LYS A 13 -31.35 -10.14 -20.05
CA LYS A 13 -32.41 -10.16 -19.03
C LYS A 13 -31.83 -10.78 -17.76
N ARG A 14 -31.72 -9.99 -16.68
CA ARG A 14 -31.39 -10.42 -15.32
C ARG A 14 -32.20 -11.67 -14.96
N ARG A 15 -31.53 -12.78 -14.63
CA ARG A 15 -32.17 -13.96 -14.06
C ARG A 15 -32.68 -13.63 -12.67
N LYS A 16 -33.98 -13.90 -12.40
CA LYS A 16 -34.53 -13.95 -11.05
C LYS A 16 -33.80 -15.05 -10.28
N LEU A 17 -33.09 -14.67 -9.22
CA LEU A 17 -32.67 -15.59 -8.18
C LEU A 17 -33.82 -15.65 -7.15
N THR A 18 -34.16 -16.87 -6.78
CA THR A 18 -35.29 -17.23 -5.92
C THR A 18 -35.08 -16.77 -4.48
N GLU A 19 -36.19 -16.41 -3.85
CA GLU A 19 -36.35 -15.95 -2.48
C GLU A 19 -35.85 -16.98 -1.44
N ASP A 20 -35.60 -16.48 -0.23
CA ASP A 20 -35.28 -17.17 1.04
C ASP A 20 -33.80 -17.36 1.40
N ILE A 21 -33.17 -16.27 1.86
CA ILE A 21 -31.99 -16.31 2.74
C ILE A 21 -32.44 -16.06 4.20
N PRO A 22 -32.14 -16.96 5.16
CA PRO A 22 -32.57 -16.82 6.55
C PRO A 22 -31.97 -15.61 7.28
N SER A 23 -32.78 -15.04 8.18
CA SER A 23 -32.59 -13.85 9.02
C SER A 23 -31.42 -13.89 10.05
N GLU A 24 -30.43 -14.76 9.91
CA GLU A 24 -29.33 -14.91 10.91
C GLU A 24 -28.22 -13.85 10.80
N SER A 25 -28.22 -13.01 9.76
CA SER A 25 -27.18 -12.01 9.49
C SER A 25 -27.46 -10.62 10.08
N GLN A 26 -28.66 -10.39 10.64
CA GLN A 26 -29.10 -9.08 11.15
C GLN A 26 -28.59 -8.79 12.57
N SER A 27 -28.20 -7.54 12.82
CA SER A 27 -27.81 -7.10 14.17
C SER A 27 -29.04 -7.02 15.08
N PRO A 28 -29.07 -7.65 16.28
CA PRO A 28 -30.29 -7.83 17.09
C PRO A 28 -30.98 -6.58 17.65
N ALA A 29 -30.41 -5.38 17.47
CA ALA A 29 -30.77 -4.19 18.25
C ALA A 29 -31.37 -3.02 17.43
N GLN A 30 -31.68 -3.20 16.15
CA GLN A 30 -32.24 -2.11 15.33
C GLN A 30 -33.76 -2.10 15.32
N SER A 31 -34.35 -0.92 15.53
CA SER A 31 -35.78 -0.68 15.34
C SER A 31 -36.15 -0.94 13.88
N ARG A 32 -37.01 -1.94 13.64
CA ARG A 32 -37.48 -2.26 12.28
C ARG A 32 -38.26 -1.08 11.72
N LEU A 33 -37.87 -0.61 10.53
CA LEU A 33 -38.68 0.35 9.77
C LEU A 33 -40.06 -0.26 9.49
N SER A 34 -41.10 0.59 9.43
CA SER A 34 -42.39 0.17 8.88
C SER A 34 -42.22 -0.20 7.40
N GLU A 35 -43.09 -1.07 6.90
CA GLU A 35 -43.05 -1.49 5.50
C GLU A 35 -43.18 -0.30 4.54
N SER A 36 -44.04 0.67 4.87
CA SER A 36 -44.18 1.92 4.10
C SER A 36 -42.88 2.72 4.08
N ALA A 37 -42.24 2.93 5.24
CA ALA A 37 -40.99 3.70 5.30
C ALA A 37 -39.84 2.99 4.57
N LYS A 38 -39.84 1.65 4.56
CA LYS A 38 -38.90 0.85 3.76
C LYS A 38 -39.15 1.03 2.27
N ALA A 39 -40.39 1.01 1.82
CA ALA A 39 -40.73 1.26 0.41
C ALA A 39 -40.32 2.67 -0.05
N ASP A 40 -40.54 3.69 0.78
CA ASP A 40 -40.13 5.06 0.50
C ASP A 40 -38.59 5.20 0.41
N LEU A 41 -37.87 4.47 1.26
CA LEU A 41 -36.40 4.43 1.22
C LEU A 41 -35.89 3.79 -0.08
N ILE A 42 -36.45 2.63 -0.46
CA ILE A 42 -36.08 1.92 -1.70
C ILE A 42 -36.37 2.79 -2.92
N GLN A 43 -37.55 3.40 -2.99
CA GLN A 43 -37.92 4.30 -4.08
C GLN A 43 -36.96 5.50 -4.18
N TRP A 44 -36.52 6.05 -3.04
CA TRP A 44 -35.53 7.12 -3.01
C TRP A 44 -34.16 6.65 -3.51
N LEU A 45 -33.72 5.45 -3.13
CA LEU A 45 -32.45 4.86 -3.58
C LEU A 45 -32.47 4.63 -5.10
N ASP A 46 -33.54 4.04 -5.64
CA ASP A 46 -33.73 3.84 -7.09
C ASP A 46 -33.70 5.17 -7.89
N GLN A 47 -34.16 6.26 -7.28
CA GLN A 47 -34.10 7.59 -7.89
C GLN A 47 -32.73 8.24 -7.77
N ALA A 48 -32.01 7.98 -6.67
CA ALA A 48 -30.67 8.49 -6.44
C ALA A 48 -29.66 7.81 -7.36
N ASP A 49 -29.78 6.50 -7.58
CA ASP A 49 -28.92 5.70 -8.47
C ASP A 49 -28.96 6.16 -9.93
N LYS A 50 -30.07 6.78 -10.35
CA LYS A 50 -30.24 7.35 -11.70
C LYS A 50 -29.57 8.71 -11.89
N LYS A 51 -29.08 9.34 -10.82
CA LYS A 51 -28.43 10.65 -10.88
C LYS A 51 -26.92 10.46 -10.98
N ASP A 52 -26.26 11.41 -11.64
CA ASP A 52 -24.80 11.42 -11.66
C ASP A 52 -24.24 11.73 -10.26
N GLY A 53 -23.36 10.86 -9.79
CA GLY A 53 -22.64 11.01 -8.52
C GLY A 53 -22.98 9.94 -7.47
N PRO A 54 -22.29 9.97 -6.31
CA PRO A 54 -22.50 8.98 -5.27
C PRO A 54 -23.81 9.23 -4.50
N ILE A 55 -24.55 8.14 -4.24
CA ILE A 55 -25.80 8.17 -3.42
C ILE A 55 -25.51 8.66 -2.00
N PHE A 56 -24.40 8.19 -1.42
CA PHE A 56 -23.91 8.59 -0.11
C PHE A 56 -22.53 9.19 -0.24
N THR A 57 -22.31 10.35 0.36
CA THR A 57 -20.99 10.98 0.42
C THR A 57 -20.47 10.96 1.86
N VAL A 58 -19.22 10.51 2.02
CA VAL A 58 -18.51 10.63 3.29
C VAL A 58 -17.78 11.97 3.33
N VAL A 59 -18.10 12.78 4.34
CA VAL A 59 -17.51 14.10 4.55
C VAL A 59 -16.65 14.06 5.81
N VAL A 60 -15.45 14.64 5.72
CA VAL A 60 -14.55 14.82 6.87
C VAL A 60 -14.82 16.21 7.47
N PRO A 61 -15.44 16.30 8.66
CA PRO A 61 -15.75 17.59 9.27
C PRO A 61 -14.47 18.29 9.74
N PRO A 62 -14.37 19.63 9.60
CA PRO A 62 -13.21 20.37 10.07
C PRO A 62 -13.11 20.34 11.61
N ILE A 63 -11.87 20.24 12.11
CA ILE A 63 -11.58 20.32 13.55
C ILE A 63 -11.59 21.80 13.94
N THR A 64 -12.66 22.25 14.61
CA THR A 64 -12.73 23.60 15.19
C THR A 64 -12.34 23.54 16.66
N LYS A 65 -11.28 24.28 17.03
CA LYS A 65 -10.90 24.42 18.44
C LYS A 65 -12.04 25.14 19.17
N ASN A 66 -12.63 24.49 20.17
CA ASN A 66 -13.68 25.00 21.08
C ASN A 66 -15.16 24.86 20.63
N ALA A 67 -15.47 24.17 19.53
CA ALA A 67 -16.87 23.84 19.21
C ALA A 67 -17.23 22.43 19.70
N LYS A 68 -18.45 22.26 20.20
CA LYS A 68 -19.00 20.92 20.44
C LYS A 68 -19.12 20.20 19.10
N SER A 69 -18.64 18.95 19.03
CA SER A 69 -18.80 18.13 17.84
C SER A 69 -20.29 17.95 17.52
N HIS A 70 -20.68 18.11 16.27
CA HIS A 70 -22.05 17.86 15.83
C HIS A 70 -22.41 16.39 16.14
N PRO A 71 -23.63 16.05 16.59
CA PRO A 71 -24.00 14.70 17.02
C PRO A 71 -23.73 13.61 15.97
N ASP A 72 -23.81 13.99 14.69
CA ASP A 72 -23.60 13.09 13.54
C ASP A 72 -22.13 12.80 13.24
N VAL A 73 -21.21 13.52 13.88
CA VAL A 73 -19.77 13.32 13.68
C VAL A 73 -19.33 12.09 14.47
N VAL A 74 -18.83 11.11 13.74
CA VAL A 74 -18.28 9.89 14.33
C VAL A 74 -16.76 9.92 14.24
N GLU A 75 -16.11 9.60 15.35
CA GLU A 75 -14.67 9.41 15.45
C GLU A 75 -14.38 7.99 15.96
N ARG A 76 -13.53 7.24 15.24
CA ARG A 76 -13.11 5.91 15.64
C ARG A 76 -11.67 5.61 15.20
N PRO A 77 -10.92 4.82 15.99
CA PRO A 77 -9.69 4.22 15.52
C PRO A 77 -9.98 3.24 14.40
N LEU A 78 -9.10 3.21 13.41
CA LEU A 78 -9.08 2.22 12.35
C LEU A 78 -8.12 1.10 12.73
N THR A 79 -8.63 -0.13 12.68
CA THR A 79 -7.89 -1.35 13.04
C THR A 79 -7.68 -2.23 11.83
N LEU A 80 -6.47 -2.72 11.59
CA LEU A 80 -6.16 -3.75 10.59
C LEU A 80 -5.13 -4.72 11.18
N ASN A 81 -5.32 -6.03 11.02
CA ASN A 81 -4.51 -7.06 11.68
C ASN A 81 -4.39 -6.83 13.21
N ASP A 82 -5.52 -6.52 13.86
CA ASP A 82 -5.61 -6.19 15.30
C ASP A 82 -4.77 -5.00 15.77
N ARG A 83 -4.30 -4.16 14.84
CA ARG A 83 -3.49 -2.97 15.12
C ARG A 83 -4.22 -1.69 14.75
N ASN A 84 -4.25 -0.74 15.67
CA ASN A 84 -4.71 0.62 15.38
C ASN A 84 -3.69 1.32 14.48
N TYR A 85 -4.11 1.78 13.30
CA TYR A 85 -3.21 2.38 12.33
C TYR A 85 -3.41 3.89 12.14
N LEU A 86 -4.65 4.38 12.21
CA LEU A 86 -5.01 5.80 12.13
C LEU A 86 -6.32 6.08 12.86
N GLU A 87 -6.57 7.34 13.20
CA GLU A 87 -7.89 7.82 13.61
C GLU A 87 -8.66 8.33 12.38
N ALA A 88 -9.95 8.01 12.32
CA ALA A 88 -10.84 8.51 11.30
C ALA A 88 -12.00 9.29 11.91
N ARG A 89 -12.35 10.39 11.25
CA ARG A 89 -13.47 11.26 11.58
C ARG A 89 -14.35 11.45 10.34
N TRP A 90 -15.64 11.17 10.46
CA TRP A 90 -16.54 11.28 9.32
C TRP A 90 -17.98 11.62 9.70
N THR A 91 -18.70 12.13 8.72
CA THR A 91 -20.16 12.27 8.67
C THR A 91 -20.64 11.75 7.31
N ILE A 92 -21.85 11.21 7.24
CA ILE A 92 -22.42 10.68 5.98
C ILE A 92 -23.56 11.59 5.54
N THR A 93 -23.61 11.92 4.26
CA THR A 93 -24.71 12.69 3.67
C THR A 93 -25.39 11.87 2.58
N PRO A 94 -26.72 11.63 2.65
CA PRO A 94 -27.64 11.98 3.73
C PRO A 94 -27.63 10.97 4.91
N MET A 95 -27.39 11.46 6.13
CA MET A 95 -27.26 10.61 7.33
C MET A 95 -28.56 9.87 7.68
N GLU A 96 -29.72 10.53 7.57
CA GLU A 96 -31.01 9.93 7.92
C GLU A 96 -31.30 8.66 7.09
N LYS A 97 -31.05 8.74 5.77
CA LYS A 97 -31.21 7.59 4.86
C LYS A 97 -30.17 6.50 5.11
N TRP A 98 -28.95 6.87 5.51
CA TRP A 98 -27.94 5.89 5.90
C TRP A 98 -28.32 5.14 7.19
N LEU A 99 -28.82 5.88 8.18
CA LEU A 99 -29.19 5.33 9.47
C LEU A 99 -30.46 4.48 9.42
N SER A 100 -31.37 4.77 8.49
CA SER A 100 -32.59 3.98 8.28
C SER A 100 -32.32 2.60 7.68
N MET A 101 -31.20 2.42 6.97
CA MET A 101 -30.80 1.10 6.46
C MET A 101 -30.42 0.13 7.58
N THR A 102 -30.70 -1.16 7.35
CA THR A 102 -30.39 -2.24 8.30
C THR A 102 -28.90 -2.52 8.28
N LYS A 103 -28.27 -2.62 9.45
CA LYS A 103 -26.85 -2.90 9.63
C LYS A 103 -26.60 -4.39 9.78
N TYR A 104 -25.68 -4.88 8.96
CA TYR A 104 -25.27 -6.29 8.93
C TYR A 104 -23.84 -6.45 9.43
N LYS A 105 -23.51 -7.64 9.92
CA LYS A 105 -22.12 -8.00 10.27
C LYS A 105 -21.35 -8.55 9.06
N LYS A 106 -22.09 -9.16 8.14
CA LYS A 106 -21.57 -9.88 6.97
C LYS A 106 -22.39 -9.54 5.73
N PHE A 107 -21.77 -9.69 4.56
CA PHE A 107 -22.43 -9.60 3.27
C PHE A 107 -21.88 -10.69 2.35
N THR A 108 -22.66 -11.05 1.33
CA THR A 108 -22.30 -12.10 0.39
C THR A 108 -22.40 -11.56 -1.02
N VAL A 109 -21.35 -11.72 -1.81
CA VAL A 109 -21.29 -11.32 -3.22
C VAL A 109 -20.88 -12.54 -4.03
N GLY A 110 -21.76 -12.96 -4.95
CA GLY A 110 -21.61 -14.24 -5.63
C GLY A 110 -21.61 -15.40 -4.63
N ASN A 111 -20.51 -16.16 -4.58
CA ASN A 111 -20.35 -17.31 -3.68
C ASN A 111 -19.41 -17.01 -2.49
N GLN A 112 -19.01 -15.74 -2.30
CA GLN A 112 -18.06 -15.34 -1.27
C GLN A 112 -18.76 -14.51 -0.20
N THR A 113 -18.51 -14.85 1.07
CA THR A 113 -19.04 -14.13 2.22
C THR A 113 -17.92 -13.38 2.91
N HIS A 114 -18.16 -12.10 3.18
CA HIS A 114 -17.22 -11.16 3.79
C HIS A 114 -17.82 -10.60 5.07
N SER A 115 -16.97 -10.21 6.02
CA SER A 115 -17.33 -9.62 7.30
C SER A 115 -16.81 -8.18 7.42
N CYS A 116 -17.36 -7.41 8.35
CA CYS A 116 -16.74 -6.14 8.75
C CYS A 116 -15.32 -6.41 9.29
N GLY A 117 -14.33 -5.66 8.82
CA GLY A 117 -12.91 -5.84 9.11
C GLY A 117 -12.13 -6.44 7.94
N ASP A 118 -12.79 -7.17 7.03
CA ASP A 118 -12.14 -7.84 5.90
C ASP A 118 -11.62 -6.83 4.87
N CYS A 119 -10.51 -7.20 4.23
CA CYS A 119 -10.00 -6.51 3.04
C CYS A 119 -10.56 -7.15 1.78
N VAL A 120 -10.91 -6.33 0.80
CA VAL A 120 -11.56 -6.74 -0.44
C VAL A 120 -10.95 -6.06 -1.66
N LEU A 121 -11.01 -6.75 -2.79
CA LEU A 121 -10.79 -6.20 -4.12
C LEU A 121 -12.09 -5.57 -4.62
N VAL A 122 -11.99 -4.38 -5.21
CA VAL A 122 -13.11 -3.59 -5.70
C VAL A 122 -12.88 -3.27 -7.16
N LYS A 123 -13.82 -3.68 -8.01
CA LYS A 123 -13.80 -3.36 -9.43
C LYS A 123 -14.04 -1.88 -9.63
N PRO A 124 -13.14 -1.16 -10.30
CA PRO A 124 -13.39 0.23 -10.66
C PRO A 124 -14.47 0.28 -11.76
N GLY A 125 -15.24 1.37 -11.80
CA GLY A 125 -16.30 1.55 -12.79
C GLY A 125 -15.79 1.83 -14.22
N ASN A 126 -14.47 1.86 -14.43
CA ASN A 126 -13.82 2.09 -15.72
C ASN A 126 -13.11 0.81 -16.20
N GLU A 127 -12.63 0.81 -17.45
CA GLU A 127 -11.79 -0.25 -18.03
C GLU A 127 -10.36 -0.23 -17.44
N SER A 128 -10.22 -0.09 -16.13
CA SER A 128 -8.93 -0.28 -15.47
C SER A 128 -8.69 -1.78 -15.26
N ASP A 129 -7.52 -2.24 -15.68
CA ASP A 129 -7.09 -3.62 -15.48
C ASP A 129 -6.75 -3.95 -14.02
N ARG A 130 -6.69 -2.95 -13.13
CA ARG A 130 -6.35 -3.12 -11.72
C ARG A 130 -7.54 -2.85 -10.80
N ASP A 131 -7.85 -3.85 -9.99
CA ASP A 131 -8.81 -3.72 -8.88
C ASP A 131 -8.27 -2.77 -7.80
N TRP A 132 -9.16 -1.94 -7.26
CA TRP A 132 -8.89 -1.16 -6.06
C TRP A 132 -8.91 -2.05 -4.82
N LYS A 133 -8.16 -1.68 -3.78
CA LYS A 133 -8.13 -2.43 -2.51
C LYS A 133 -8.76 -1.61 -1.40
N ALA A 134 -9.63 -2.22 -0.62
CA ALA A 134 -10.33 -1.53 0.46
C ALA A 134 -10.50 -2.42 1.69
N GLN A 135 -10.62 -1.80 2.86
CA GLN A 135 -11.02 -2.45 4.09
C GLN A 135 -12.47 -2.07 4.42
N VAL A 136 -13.32 -3.06 4.69
CA VAL A 136 -14.75 -2.85 5.01
C VAL A 136 -14.93 -2.56 6.50
N HIS A 137 -15.58 -1.44 6.84
CA HIS A 137 -15.84 -1.03 8.24
C HIS A 137 -17.29 -1.23 8.68
N GLU A 138 -18.24 -1.10 7.75
CA GLU A 138 -19.66 -1.20 8.06
C GLU A 138 -20.45 -1.61 6.81
N VAL A 139 -21.40 -2.53 7.01
CA VAL A 139 -22.32 -3.01 5.97
C VAL A 139 -23.72 -2.55 6.31
N ARG A 140 -24.40 -1.93 5.34
CA ARG A 140 -25.82 -1.59 5.46
C ARG A 140 -26.59 -1.98 4.21
N ALA A 141 -27.83 -2.39 4.39
CA ALA A 141 -28.72 -2.68 3.27
C ALA A 141 -30.15 -2.19 3.51
N ALA A 142 -30.79 -1.72 2.45
CA ALA A 142 -32.23 -1.51 2.41
C ALA A 142 -32.97 -2.78 1.94
N ASP A 143 -32.42 -3.46 0.94
CA ASP A 143 -32.87 -4.74 0.39
C ASP A 143 -31.68 -5.50 -0.24
N GLU A 144 -31.96 -6.57 -0.99
CA GLU A 144 -30.96 -7.39 -1.67
C GLU A 144 -30.25 -6.71 -2.86
N HIS A 145 -30.80 -5.60 -3.35
CA HIS A 145 -30.24 -4.84 -4.48
C HIS A 145 -29.51 -3.57 -4.01
N HIS A 146 -29.81 -3.10 -2.81
CA HIS A 146 -29.29 -1.88 -2.22
C HIS A 146 -28.43 -2.21 -1.00
N VAL A 147 -27.22 -2.70 -1.25
CA VAL A 147 -26.24 -3.05 -0.22
C VAL A 147 -25.02 -2.15 -0.35
N PHE A 148 -24.74 -1.39 0.70
CA PHE A 148 -23.66 -0.40 0.72
C PHE A 148 -22.63 -0.72 1.80
N LEU A 149 -21.37 -0.51 1.45
CA LEU A 149 -20.21 -0.75 2.30
C LEU A 149 -19.52 0.57 2.59
N ARG A 150 -19.36 0.91 3.87
CA ARG A 150 -18.42 1.96 4.26
C ARG A 150 -17.04 1.35 4.39
N CYS A 151 -16.07 1.88 3.67
CA CYS A 151 -14.71 1.34 3.61
C CYS A 151 -13.64 2.43 3.74
N THR A 152 -12.39 2.01 3.93
CA THR A 152 -11.20 2.85 3.72
C THR A 152 -10.36 2.25 2.60
N TRP A 153 -9.71 3.09 1.81
CA TRP A 153 -8.86 2.65 0.71
C TRP A 153 -7.47 2.21 1.22
N LEU A 154 -6.94 1.16 0.59
CA LEU A 154 -5.59 0.64 0.75
C LEU A 154 -4.83 0.98 -0.54
N GLU A 155 -4.19 2.14 -0.56
CA GLU A 155 -3.61 2.70 -1.79
C GLU A 155 -2.31 1.99 -2.15
N ASN A 156 -2.04 1.86 -3.45
CA ASN A 156 -0.71 1.50 -3.88
C ASN A 156 0.23 2.72 -3.72
N PRO A 157 1.52 2.53 -3.43
CA PRO A 157 2.48 3.62 -3.24
C PRO A 157 2.55 4.61 -4.42
N GLU A 158 2.37 4.13 -5.66
CA GLU A 158 2.36 4.96 -6.86
C GLU A 158 1.12 5.86 -6.98
N GLU A 159 0.01 5.49 -6.31
CA GLU A 159 -1.27 6.21 -6.31
C GLU A 159 -1.31 7.30 -5.24
N LEU A 160 -0.33 7.32 -4.32
CA LEU A 160 -0.20 8.36 -3.31
C LEU A 160 0.03 9.75 -3.92
N PRO A 161 -0.36 10.82 -3.21
CA PRO A 161 -0.12 12.19 -3.66
C PRO A 161 1.36 12.45 -3.97
N ALA A 162 1.65 13.11 -5.09
CA ALA A 162 3.02 13.32 -5.59
C ALA A 162 3.99 13.92 -4.56
N LYS A 163 3.49 14.77 -3.66
CA LYS A 163 4.27 15.41 -2.57
C LYS A 163 4.79 14.45 -1.50
N VAL A 164 4.19 13.27 -1.36
CA VAL A 164 4.59 12.26 -0.36
C VAL A 164 5.22 11.03 -1.00
N ARG A 165 5.19 10.90 -2.34
CA ARG A 165 5.92 9.84 -3.04
C ARG A 165 7.42 10.02 -2.83
N SER A 166 8.12 8.93 -2.55
CA SER A 166 9.55 8.95 -2.23
C SER A 166 10.41 8.93 -3.50
N THR A 167 11.58 9.56 -3.42
CA THR A 167 12.61 9.50 -4.47
C THR A 167 14.00 9.35 -3.82
N PRO A 168 14.73 8.25 -4.10
CA PRO A 168 14.29 7.09 -4.86
C PRO A 168 13.12 6.35 -4.16
N PRO A 169 12.31 5.57 -4.92
CA PRO A 169 11.27 4.75 -4.32
C PRO A 169 11.88 3.71 -3.37
N TYR A 170 11.19 3.46 -2.26
CA TYR A 170 11.57 2.43 -1.27
C TYR A 170 10.44 1.43 -1.01
N HIS A 171 9.29 1.57 -1.67
CA HIS A 171 8.15 0.69 -1.43
C HIS A 171 8.25 -0.58 -2.26
N GLY A 172 7.90 -1.72 -1.67
CA GLY A 172 7.90 -3.00 -2.39
C GLY A 172 6.69 -3.18 -3.32
N ARG A 173 6.78 -4.17 -4.22
CA ARG A 173 5.79 -4.45 -5.27
C ARG A 173 4.38 -4.76 -4.75
N PHE A 174 4.28 -5.40 -3.58
CA PHE A 174 3.02 -5.78 -2.93
C PHE A 174 2.72 -4.94 -1.67
N GLU A 175 3.45 -3.84 -1.48
CA GLU A 175 3.22 -2.93 -0.36
C GLU A 175 1.96 -2.09 -0.60
N LEU A 176 1.09 -2.03 0.42
CA LEU A 176 -0.09 -1.16 0.47
C LEU A 176 0.08 -0.12 1.57
N VAL A 177 -0.53 1.05 1.37
CA VAL A 177 -0.49 2.16 2.32
C VAL A 177 -1.91 2.48 2.79
N PRO A 178 -2.34 1.94 3.95
CA PRO A 178 -3.65 2.25 4.52
C PRO A 178 -3.77 3.74 4.86
N GLY A 179 -4.92 4.32 4.52
CA GLY A 179 -5.25 5.70 4.86
C GLY A 179 -6.53 5.84 5.66
N ASN A 180 -6.77 7.05 6.16
CA ASN A 180 -8.00 7.41 6.87
C ASN A 180 -9.05 8.10 5.98
N LYS A 181 -8.90 7.99 4.66
CA LYS A 181 -9.92 8.40 3.70
C LYS A 181 -10.98 7.31 3.63
N MET A 182 -12.20 7.68 4.01
CA MET A 182 -13.36 6.79 3.95
C MET A 182 -14.21 7.06 2.72
N ASP A 183 -14.89 6.02 2.28
CA ASP A 183 -15.85 6.09 1.18
C ASP A 183 -17.02 5.13 1.43
N ILE A 184 -18.09 5.28 0.63
CA ILE A 184 -19.21 4.35 0.58
C ILE A 184 -19.35 3.81 -0.84
N ILE A 185 -19.27 2.49 -0.97
CA ILE A 185 -19.35 1.78 -2.25
C ILE A 185 -20.55 0.82 -2.27
N ASP A 186 -21.01 0.48 -3.46
CA ASP A 186 -21.97 -0.61 -3.67
C ASP A 186 -21.27 -1.97 -3.47
N ALA A 187 -21.87 -2.85 -2.67
CA ALA A 187 -21.31 -4.19 -2.42
C ALA A 187 -21.13 -5.01 -3.71
N LEU A 188 -21.92 -4.76 -4.76
CA LEU A 188 -21.77 -5.44 -6.05
C LEU A 188 -20.47 -5.10 -6.79
N THR A 189 -19.77 -4.03 -6.39
CA THR A 189 -18.45 -3.70 -6.93
C THR A 189 -17.33 -4.58 -6.35
N VAL A 190 -17.60 -5.33 -5.28
CA VAL A 190 -16.61 -6.23 -4.68
C VAL A 190 -16.34 -7.40 -5.62
N ASN A 191 -15.06 -7.58 -5.97
CA ASN A 191 -14.60 -8.63 -6.86
C ASN A 191 -14.10 -9.88 -6.12
N GLY A 192 -13.64 -9.73 -4.88
CA GLY A 192 -13.24 -10.86 -4.04
C GLY A 192 -12.46 -10.47 -2.79
N PRO A 193 -12.01 -11.45 -2.00
CA PRO A 193 -11.26 -11.21 -0.78
C PRO A 193 -9.82 -10.79 -1.09
N LEU A 194 -9.24 -9.99 -0.20
CA LEU A 194 -7.84 -9.61 -0.23
C LEU A 194 -7.22 -9.97 1.13
N LYS A 195 -6.13 -10.73 1.10
CA LYS A 195 -5.30 -10.96 2.29
C LYS A 195 -4.28 -9.85 2.40
N VAL A 196 -4.27 -9.14 3.53
CA VAL A 196 -3.25 -8.13 3.84
C VAL A 196 -2.67 -8.43 5.20
N VAL A 197 -1.34 -8.45 5.30
CA VAL A 197 -0.62 -8.69 6.56
C VAL A 197 0.13 -7.43 7.02
N TYR A 198 0.26 -7.25 8.33
CA TYR A 198 1.12 -6.21 8.87
C TYR A 198 2.55 -6.73 8.94
N TRP A 199 3.51 -5.95 8.47
CA TRP A 199 4.92 -6.29 8.58
C TRP A 199 5.66 -5.31 9.51
N ASP A 200 6.25 -5.87 10.56
CA ASP A 200 7.04 -5.12 11.54
C ASP A 200 8.54 -5.18 11.20
N GLU A 201 9.03 -4.15 10.50
CA GLU A 201 10.45 -4.02 10.11
C GLU A 201 11.40 -3.88 11.31
N ALA A 202 10.89 -3.58 12.51
CA ALA A 202 11.73 -3.49 13.70
C ALA A 202 11.95 -4.87 14.37
N ASN A 203 11.16 -5.87 14.00
CA ASN A 203 11.24 -7.20 14.58
C ASN A 203 12.25 -8.07 13.81
N ASP A 204 13.53 -7.97 14.19
CA ASP A 204 14.63 -8.74 13.59
C ASP A 204 14.74 -10.19 14.15
N ASN A 205 13.70 -10.71 14.81
CA ASN A 205 13.70 -12.08 15.34
C ASN A 205 13.49 -13.11 14.20
N GLU A 206 14.16 -14.26 14.29
CA GLU A 206 14.04 -15.34 13.29
C GLU A 206 12.60 -15.88 13.18
N ASP A 207 11.83 -15.81 14.26
CA ASP A 207 10.42 -16.20 14.32
C ASP A 207 9.45 -15.09 13.85
N ALA A 208 9.95 -13.93 13.39
CA ALA A 208 9.09 -12.84 12.94
C ALA A 208 8.33 -13.26 11.67
N GLU A 209 7.02 -13.06 11.68
CA GLU A 209 6.17 -13.36 10.53
C GLU A 209 6.46 -12.38 9.40
N MET A 210 7.20 -12.85 8.40
CA MET A 210 7.43 -12.13 7.16
C MET A 210 6.26 -12.35 6.19
N PRO A 211 5.86 -11.33 5.42
CA PRO A 211 4.91 -11.53 4.33
C PRO A 211 5.38 -12.64 3.39
N ALA A 212 4.49 -13.57 3.04
CA ALA A 212 4.82 -14.60 2.06
C ALA A 212 5.06 -13.97 0.67
N PRO A 213 5.87 -14.58 -0.20
CA PRO A 213 6.06 -14.08 -1.56
C PRO A 213 4.72 -13.93 -2.29
N GLY A 214 4.41 -12.71 -2.75
CA GLY A 214 3.17 -12.38 -3.44
C GLY A 214 1.99 -11.98 -2.55
N ASP A 215 2.12 -12.07 -1.22
CA ASP A 215 1.11 -11.54 -0.30
C ASP A 215 1.18 -10.01 -0.25
N HIS A 216 0.01 -9.37 -0.17
CA HIS A 216 -0.05 -7.93 0.10
C HIS A 216 0.24 -7.66 1.57
N TYR A 217 0.99 -6.60 1.84
CA TYR A 217 1.35 -6.22 3.20
C TYR A 217 1.34 -4.71 3.39
N TRP A 218 1.31 -4.28 4.63
CA TRP A 218 1.46 -2.87 5.00
C TRP A 218 2.42 -2.73 6.18
N ARG A 219 3.19 -1.65 6.17
CA ARG A 219 4.10 -1.24 7.26
C ARG A 219 4.10 0.27 7.52
N GLN A 220 3.51 1.03 6.59
CA GLN A 220 3.41 2.48 6.64
C GLN A 220 1.96 2.89 6.39
N THR A 221 1.51 4.00 6.98
CA THR A 221 0.17 4.55 6.79
C THR A 221 0.25 5.97 6.24
N TYR A 222 -0.81 6.41 5.57
CA TYR A 222 -0.93 7.79 5.07
C TYR A 222 -2.13 8.51 5.68
N ASN A 223 -1.86 9.58 6.44
CA ASN A 223 -2.91 10.39 7.03
C ASN A 223 -3.32 11.50 6.05
N TYR A 224 -4.53 11.43 5.50
CA TYR A 224 -5.06 12.41 4.56
C TYR A 224 -5.38 13.77 5.22
N TYR A 225 -5.59 13.80 6.54
CA TYR A 225 -5.87 15.04 7.26
C TYR A 225 -4.59 15.88 7.43
N THR A 226 -3.47 15.24 7.78
CA THR A 226 -2.18 15.91 7.96
C THR A 226 -1.32 15.89 6.70
N ASN A 227 -1.65 15.02 5.74
CA ASN A 227 -0.86 14.73 4.55
C ASN A 227 0.55 14.21 4.85
N VAL A 228 0.68 13.35 5.86
CA VAL A 228 1.95 12.81 6.35
C VAL A 228 1.91 11.28 6.34
N LEU A 229 3.00 10.67 5.87
CA LEU A 229 3.26 9.25 6.01
C LEU A 229 3.80 8.93 7.41
N SER A 230 3.41 7.79 7.98
CA SER A 230 4.01 7.32 9.24
C SER A 230 5.52 7.09 9.05
N PRO A 231 6.35 7.28 10.08
CA PRO A 231 7.78 7.06 9.95
C PRO A 231 8.10 5.56 9.75
N LEU A 232 9.19 5.28 9.03
CA LEU A 232 9.79 3.95 8.91
C LEU A 232 11.17 3.92 9.55
N ARG A 233 11.67 2.72 9.86
CA ARG A 233 13.04 2.51 10.34
C ARG A 233 14.02 3.00 9.26
N LEU A 234 14.98 3.81 9.66
CA LEU A 234 16.05 4.27 8.76
C LEU A 234 17.27 3.40 8.98
N ILE A 235 17.80 2.84 7.89
CA ILE A 235 18.97 1.96 7.92
C ILE A 235 20.11 2.53 7.10
N CYS A 236 21.25 1.84 7.15
CA CYS A 236 22.45 2.15 6.39
C CYS A 236 23.02 3.55 6.67
N ARG A 237 24.16 3.86 6.04
CA ARG A 237 24.77 5.20 6.07
C ARG A 237 23.91 6.23 5.35
N CYS A 238 23.09 5.82 4.38
CA CYS A 238 22.26 6.72 3.58
C CYS A 238 21.03 7.25 4.33
N LYS A 239 20.69 6.67 5.50
CA LYS A 239 19.51 7.05 6.31
C LYS A 239 18.20 6.98 5.52
N ARG A 240 18.02 5.91 4.74
CA ARG A 240 16.80 5.63 3.99
C ARG A 240 16.12 4.37 4.53
N PRO A 241 14.79 4.23 4.37
CA PRO A 241 14.10 2.98 4.65
C PRO A 241 14.64 1.82 3.81
N GLN A 242 14.37 0.59 4.23
CA GLN A 242 14.60 -0.59 3.41
C GLN A 242 13.59 -0.67 2.26
N HIS A 243 14.07 -0.96 1.05
CA HIS A 243 13.24 -1.49 -0.01
C HIS A 243 13.06 -3.00 0.19
N PRO A 244 11.82 -3.53 0.34
CA PRO A 244 11.60 -4.91 0.79
C PRO A 244 12.04 -5.94 -0.24
N ASP A 245 11.92 -5.59 -1.52
CA ASP A 245 12.35 -6.43 -2.63
C ASP A 245 13.87 -6.30 -2.92
N GLN A 246 14.61 -5.51 -2.12
CA GLN A 246 16.06 -5.34 -2.28
C GLN A 246 16.85 -6.00 -1.15
N VAL A 247 18.03 -6.48 -1.49
CA VAL A 247 18.93 -7.15 -0.55
C VAL A 247 19.52 -6.15 0.45
N ILE A 248 19.43 -6.52 1.73
CA ILE A 248 20.14 -5.85 2.82
C ILE A 248 21.04 -6.84 3.56
N ILE A 249 22.14 -6.33 4.10
CA ILE A 249 23.14 -7.14 4.81
C ILE A 249 23.30 -6.59 6.23
N LYS A 250 23.20 -7.47 7.22
CA LYS A 250 23.44 -7.12 8.63
C LYS A 250 24.93 -7.11 8.92
N CYS A 251 25.40 -6.10 9.65
CA CYS A 251 26.76 -6.13 10.16
C CYS A 251 26.88 -7.10 11.35
N ASN A 252 27.67 -8.16 11.17
CA ASN A 252 28.06 -9.16 12.18
C ASN A 252 28.74 -8.58 13.44
N ASN A 253 29.36 -7.41 13.35
CA ASN A 253 29.96 -6.74 14.51
C ASN A 253 28.88 -6.33 15.53
N GLN A 254 28.87 -6.98 16.70
CA GLN A 254 27.88 -6.75 17.77
C GLN A 254 27.76 -5.27 18.21
N ALA A 255 28.85 -4.51 18.18
CA ALA A 255 28.81 -3.08 18.51
C ALA A 255 28.16 -2.21 17.42
N CYS A 256 28.03 -2.72 16.19
CA CYS A 256 27.47 -2.02 15.04
C CYS A 256 26.05 -2.48 14.74
N GLY A 257 25.84 -3.78 14.46
CA GLY A 257 24.54 -4.41 14.28
C GLY A 257 23.62 -3.81 13.20
N ILE A 258 24.09 -2.83 12.43
CA ILE A 258 23.27 -2.07 11.48
C ILE A 258 23.06 -2.85 10.18
N TRP A 259 21.88 -2.69 9.60
CA TRP A 259 21.56 -3.15 8.25
C TRP A 259 22.06 -2.17 7.19
N LEU A 260 22.66 -2.71 6.13
CA LEU A 260 23.25 -1.98 5.02
C LEU A 260 22.55 -2.38 3.72
N HIS A 261 22.19 -1.42 2.87
CA HIS A 261 21.70 -1.71 1.52
C HIS A 261 22.83 -2.27 0.67
N ALA A 262 22.60 -3.39 -0.03
CA ALA A 262 23.57 -3.95 -0.98
C ALA A 262 23.98 -2.92 -2.04
N SER A 263 23.03 -2.13 -2.56
CA SER A 263 23.28 -1.05 -3.51
C SER A 263 24.25 0.02 -2.97
N CYS A 264 24.15 0.38 -1.69
CA CYS A 264 25.08 1.32 -1.06
C CYS A 264 26.50 0.72 -0.93
N LEU A 265 26.62 -0.60 -0.76
CA LEU A 265 27.91 -1.29 -0.73
C LEU A 265 28.54 -1.32 -2.12
N ALA A 266 27.78 -1.69 -3.15
CA ALA A 266 28.21 -1.68 -4.55
C ALA A 266 28.65 -0.28 -5.00
N GLN A 267 27.84 0.76 -4.73
CA GLN A 267 28.17 2.15 -5.06
C GLN A 267 29.47 2.60 -4.37
N ASN A 268 29.64 2.28 -3.08
CA ASN A 268 30.86 2.65 -2.35
C ASN A 268 32.13 2.02 -2.95
N ALA A 269 32.02 0.84 -3.56
CA ALA A 269 33.15 0.19 -4.20
C ALA A 269 33.57 0.89 -5.50
N ILE A 270 32.60 1.24 -6.34
CA ILE A 270 32.83 2.05 -7.55
C ILE A 270 33.51 3.37 -7.18
N GLU A 271 32.96 4.09 -6.21
CA GLU A 271 33.53 5.34 -5.71
C GLU A 271 34.97 5.19 -5.19
N SER A 272 35.30 4.02 -4.61
CA SER A 272 36.64 3.74 -4.08
C SER A 272 37.65 3.49 -5.20
N LYS A 273 37.26 2.76 -6.26
CA LYS A 273 38.10 2.55 -7.45
C LYS A 273 38.37 3.85 -8.20
N GLN A 274 37.35 4.71 -8.37
CA GLN A 274 37.52 6.03 -9.00
C GLN A 274 38.51 6.91 -8.22
N ARG A 275 38.45 6.91 -6.88
CA ARG A 275 39.38 7.66 -6.03
C ARG A 275 40.82 7.14 -6.13
N ASN A 276 40.98 5.81 -6.20
CA ASN A 276 42.31 5.19 -6.31
C ASN A 276 42.91 5.36 -7.72
N GLY A 277 42.11 5.28 -8.78
CA GLY A 277 42.55 5.53 -10.16
C GLY A 277 42.89 7.00 -10.47
N SER A 278 42.25 7.94 -9.78
CA SER A 278 42.50 9.38 -9.96
C SER A 278 43.77 9.89 -9.27
N SER A 279 44.39 9.08 -8.39
CA SER A 279 45.59 9.47 -7.65
C SER A 279 46.88 9.46 -8.48
N ALA A 280 46.81 9.14 -9.78
CA ALA A 280 47.94 9.22 -10.72
C ALA A 280 48.14 10.60 -11.39
N LYS A 281 47.37 11.64 -11.05
CA LYS A 281 47.62 13.03 -11.51
C LYS A 281 47.61 14.01 -10.33
N ILE A 282 48.80 14.29 -9.81
CA ILE A 282 49.04 15.32 -8.79
C ILE A 282 48.72 16.70 -9.39
N GLY A 283 47.76 17.40 -8.79
CA GLY A 283 47.50 18.82 -9.02
C GLY A 283 46.69 19.38 -7.86
N LYS A 284 47.38 20.05 -6.92
CA LYS A 284 46.82 20.68 -5.73
C LYS A 284 45.54 21.48 -6.04
N ARG A 285 44.38 21.05 -5.52
CA ARG A 285 43.22 21.95 -5.31
C ARG A 285 42.59 21.70 -3.94
N ALA A 286 42.21 22.82 -3.33
CA ALA A 286 41.87 23.00 -1.93
C ALA A 286 40.73 22.10 -1.43
N ARG A 287 40.82 21.75 -0.14
CA ARG A 287 39.77 21.09 0.65
C ARG A 287 38.45 21.86 0.50
N LYS A 288 37.51 21.32 -0.28
CA LYS A 288 36.10 21.73 -0.24
C LYS A 288 35.35 20.79 0.69
N SER A 289 34.60 21.42 1.59
CA SER A 289 33.76 20.83 2.62
C SER A 289 32.91 19.65 2.11
N ILE A 290 32.96 18.56 2.87
CA ILE A 290 32.11 17.38 2.81
C ILE A 290 30.72 17.80 3.27
N ASN A 291 29.85 18.18 2.33
CA ASN A 291 28.39 18.08 2.44
C ASN A 291 27.75 18.56 1.14
N LYS A 292 27.74 17.68 0.14
CA LYS A 292 26.75 17.71 -0.93
C LYS A 292 26.65 16.30 -1.51
N PRO A 293 25.47 15.67 -1.55
CA PRO A 293 25.30 14.46 -2.33
C PRO A 293 25.39 14.89 -3.80
N ASN A 294 26.51 14.60 -4.45
CA ASN A 294 26.59 14.68 -5.90
C ASN A 294 25.73 13.53 -6.43
N GLY A 295 24.61 13.88 -7.06
CA GLY A 295 23.75 12.95 -7.78
C GLY A 295 24.47 12.46 -9.03
N ILE A 296 25.32 11.45 -8.86
CA ILE A 296 25.65 10.54 -9.95
C ILE A 296 24.57 9.46 -9.89
N GLU A 297 23.71 9.41 -10.90
CA GLU A 297 22.71 8.35 -11.03
C GLU A 297 23.42 7.07 -11.45
N TYR A 298 23.62 6.17 -10.49
CA TYR A 298 24.03 4.80 -10.77
C TYR A 298 22.78 3.99 -11.13
N ALA A 299 22.84 3.21 -12.21
CA ALA A 299 21.80 2.22 -12.48
C ALA A 299 21.89 1.11 -11.43
N VAL A 300 20.75 0.73 -10.87
CA VAL A 300 20.60 -0.34 -9.89
C VAL A 300 19.61 -1.35 -10.47
N ASP A 301 19.87 -2.64 -10.29
CA ASP A 301 18.97 -3.72 -10.68
C ASP A 301 17.74 -3.85 -9.74
N ASP A 302 16.77 -4.69 -10.11
CA ASP A 302 15.51 -4.89 -9.36
C ASP A 302 15.81 -5.32 -7.90
N ASP A 303 16.80 -6.20 -7.74
CA ASP A 303 17.21 -6.79 -6.45
C ASP A 303 18.10 -5.85 -5.62
N GLY A 304 18.54 -4.72 -6.18
CA GLY A 304 19.33 -3.73 -5.46
C GLY A 304 20.76 -4.17 -5.11
N THR A 305 21.30 -5.18 -5.78
CA THR A 305 22.63 -5.76 -5.49
C THR A 305 23.72 -5.24 -6.42
N CYS A 306 23.35 -4.75 -7.60
CA CYS A 306 24.26 -4.22 -8.59
C CYS A 306 24.25 -2.69 -8.61
N ALA A 307 25.42 -2.10 -8.78
CA ALA A 307 25.57 -0.71 -9.21
C ALA A 307 26.53 -0.66 -10.39
N GLU A 308 26.31 0.26 -11.32
CA GLU A 308 27.24 0.43 -12.44
C GLU A 308 27.37 1.88 -12.92
N ASP A 309 28.55 2.19 -13.44
CA ASP A 309 28.84 3.40 -14.20
C ASP A 309 29.33 3.06 -15.63
N GLU A 310 29.85 4.06 -16.35
CA GLU A 310 30.36 3.90 -17.72
C GLU A 310 31.54 2.92 -17.83
N THR A 311 32.25 2.65 -16.73
CA THR A 311 33.54 1.96 -16.72
C THR A 311 33.59 0.75 -15.80
N THR A 312 32.75 0.69 -14.77
CA THR A 312 32.81 -0.32 -13.72
C THR A 312 31.40 -0.77 -13.35
N LYS A 313 31.24 -2.07 -13.18
CA LYS A 313 30.07 -2.71 -12.57
C LYS A 313 30.51 -3.30 -11.22
N ALA A 314 29.71 -3.12 -10.18
CA ALA A 314 29.93 -3.73 -8.87
C ALA A 314 28.67 -4.46 -8.44
N GLU A 315 28.79 -5.71 -8.05
CA GLU A 315 27.69 -6.61 -7.69
C GLU A 315 27.97 -7.27 -6.35
N VAL A 316 27.01 -7.18 -5.43
CA VAL A 316 27.09 -7.82 -4.12
C VAL A 316 26.55 -9.23 -4.20
N LEU A 317 27.43 -10.21 -3.98
CA LEU A 317 27.10 -11.63 -3.92
C LEU A 317 26.88 -12.01 -2.46
N ALA A 318 25.62 -12.23 -2.06
CA ALA A 318 25.24 -12.67 -0.72
C ALA A 318 24.75 -14.14 -0.79
N PRO A 319 25.65 -15.13 -0.69
CA PRO A 319 25.25 -16.54 -0.70
C PRO A 319 24.45 -16.89 0.58
N GLU A 320 23.57 -17.89 0.49
CA GLU A 320 22.83 -18.40 1.67
C GLU A 320 23.75 -18.96 2.77
N SER A 321 24.98 -19.33 2.40
CA SER A 321 26.01 -19.82 3.31
C SER A 321 27.37 -19.22 2.90
N GLY A 322 27.95 -18.43 3.80
CA GLY A 322 29.26 -17.78 3.63
C GLY A 322 29.22 -16.25 3.68
N ALA A 323 30.40 -15.66 3.82
CA ALA A 323 30.55 -14.21 3.88
C ALA A 323 30.14 -13.55 2.56
N PRO A 324 29.46 -12.38 2.59
CA PRO A 324 29.09 -11.67 1.38
C PRO A 324 30.34 -11.10 0.68
N GLU A 325 30.44 -11.37 -0.62
CA GLU A 325 31.54 -10.94 -1.48
C GLU A 325 31.09 -9.84 -2.44
N LEU A 326 32.01 -8.98 -2.85
CA LEU A 326 31.76 -8.02 -3.90
C LEU A 326 32.50 -8.42 -5.17
N LEU A 327 31.75 -8.60 -6.26
CA LEU A 327 32.28 -8.80 -7.60
C LEU A 327 32.36 -7.44 -8.30
N ILE A 328 33.57 -7.02 -8.66
CA ILE A 328 33.82 -5.79 -9.41
C ILE A 328 34.30 -6.18 -10.81
N THR A 329 33.56 -5.74 -11.83
CA THR A 329 33.89 -5.95 -13.25
C THR A 329 34.30 -4.63 -13.89
N ASP A 330 35.50 -4.57 -14.48
CA ASP A 330 35.89 -3.46 -15.37
C ASP A 330 35.27 -3.68 -16.75
N LYS A 331 34.39 -2.76 -17.18
CA LYS A 331 33.66 -2.88 -18.44
C LYS A 331 34.54 -2.72 -19.69
N LYS A 332 35.72 -2.11 -19.56
CA LYS A 332 36.65 -1.90 -20.68
C LYS A 332 37.53 -3.11 -20.93
N THR A 333 37.98 -3.77 -19.86
CA THR A 333 38.88 -4.94 -19.95
C THR A 333 38.15 -6.27 -19.82
N GLY A 334 36.94 -6.27 -19.25
CA GLY A 334 36.22 -7.48 -18.86
C GLY A 334 36.83 -8.19 -17.65
N GLU A 335 37.77 -7.54 -16.94
CA GLU A 335 38.44 -8.13 -15.78
C GLU A 335 37.50 -8.11 -14.56
N GLU A 336 37.40 -9.26 -13.90
CA GLU A 336 36.59 -9.46 -12.70
C GLU A 336 37.46 -9.65 -11.48
N THR A 337 37.16 -8.93 -10.41
CA THR A 337 37.86 -9.01 -9.14
C THR A 337 36.86 -9.23 -8.01
N LYS A 338 37.18 -10.15 -7.10
CA LYS A 338 36.39 -10.41 -5.90
C LYS A 338 37.06 -9.77 -4.70
N GLU A 339 36.30 -9.01 -3.93
CA GLU A 339 36.78 -8.30 -2.74
C GLU A 339 35.86 -8.56 -1.55
N ALA A 340 36.43 -8.65 -0.35
CA ALA A 340 35.66 -8.72 0.88
C ALA A 340 34.98 -7.39 1.19
N ILE A 341 33.77 -7.41 1.73
CA ILE A 341 32.96 -6.21 1.93
C ILE A 341 33.20 -5.59 3.31
N PRO A 342 33.73 -4.37 3.43
CA PRO A 342 33.76 -3.66 4.71
C PRO A 342 32.42 -2.95 5.00
N CYS A 343 32.01 -3.00 6.27
CA CYS A 343 30.88 -2.23 6.78
C CYS A 343 31.07 -0.72 6.53
N LEU A 344 30.05 -0.05 5.99
CA LEU A 344 30.12 1.38 5.67
C LEU A 344 30.29 2.28 6.91
N LEU A 345 29.86 1.81 8.09
CA LEU A 345 29.93 2.56 9.35
C LEU A 345 31.17 2.18 10.18
N CYS A 346 31.30 0.92 10.58
CA CYS A 346 32.37 0.49 11.50
C CYS A 346 33.67 0.03 10.81
N LYS A 347 33.68 -0.05 9.47
CA LYS A 347 34.83 -0.46 8.64
C LYS A 347 35.36 -1.88 8.85
N LYS A 348 34.75 -2.69 9.72
CA LYS A 348 35.05 -4.13 9.85
C LYS A 348 34.46 -4.90 8.67
N LEU A 349 35.09 -6.01 8.30
CA LEU A 349 34.59 -6.91 7.25
C LEU A 349 33.27 -7.55 7.69
N LEU A 350 32.34 -7.64 6.73
CA LEU A 350 31.12 -8.43 6.86
C LEU A 350 31.52 -9.91 6.70
N ASP A 351 30.95 -10.76 7.55
CA ASP A 351 31.16 -12.22 7.60
C ASP A 351 29.78 -12.87 7.74
#